data_AF-A0A916VF59-F1
#
_entry.id   AF-A0A916VF59-F1
#
_cell.length_a   1.000
_cell.length_b   1.000
_cell.length_c   1.000
_cell.angle_alpha   90.00
_cell.angle_beta   90.00
_cell.angle_gamma   90.00
#
_symmetry.space_group_name_H-M   'P 1'
#
loop_
_entity.id
_entity.type
_entity.pdbx_description
1 polymer ?
#
loop_
_entity_poly.entity_id
_entity_poly.type
_entity_poly.pdbx_seq_one_letter_code
_entity_poly.pdbx_strand_id
1 'polypeptide(L)' 'MVIQTKDYQIAALEPDSDAVKLLQEAEATIAELTGREVTLIAYERSEDLPPANPT' A
#
# COMPACT_ATOMS: atom_id res chain seq x y z
N MET A 1 -17.20 3.08 -16.04
CA MET A 1 -16.22 2.76 -14.98
C MET A 1 -15.03 3.67 -15.19
N VAL A 2 -14.85 4.66 -14.31
CA VAL A 2 -13.68 5.56 -14.36
C VAL A 2 -12.66 4.96 -13.41
N ILE A 3 -11.60 4.35 -13.96
CA ILE A 3 -10.50 3.83 -13.15
C ILE A 3 -9.51 4.99 -12.99
N GLN A 4 -9.48 5.60 -11.81
CA GLN A 4 -8.64 6.74 -11.47
C GLN A 4 -7.18 6.31 -11.23
N THR A 5 -6.56 5.64 -12.20
CA THR A 5 -5.17 5.13 -12.04
C THR A 5 -4.12 6.23 -11.93
N LYS A 6 -4.45 7.47 -12.32
CA LYS A 6 -3.53 8.62 -12.25
C LYS A 6 -3.50 9.30 -10.89
N ASP A 7 -4.48 9.01 -10.03
CA ASP A 7 -4.69 9.74 -8.79
C ASP A 7 -4.09 9.01 -7.58
N TYR A 8 -3.45 7.86 -7.80
CA TYR A 8 -2.87 7.02 -6.76
C TYR A 8 -1.43 6.65 -7.10
N GLN A 9 -0.58 6.61 -6.08
CA GLN A 9 0.76 6.08 -6.16
C GLN A 9 1.00 5.04 -5.06
N ILE A 10 2.04 4.22 -5.22
CA ILE A 10 2.46 3.28 -4.18
C ILE A 10 2.91 4.11 -2.97
N ALA A 11 2.29 3.85 -1.82
CA ALA A 11 2.64 4.54 -0.59
C ALA A 11 4.03 4.07 -0.11
N ALA A 12 4.90 5.02 0.22
CA ALA A 12 6.16 4.72 0.87
C ALA A 12 5.87 4.36 2.34
N LEU A 13 6.02 3.08 2.69
CA LEU A 13 5.85 2.61 4.06
C LEU A 13 7.20 2.52 4.76
N GLU A 14 7.30 3.14 5.94
CA GLU A 14 8.44 2.97 6.83
C GLU A 14 8.48 1.50 7.31
N PRO A 15 9.64 0.80 7.22
CA PRO A 15 9.75 -0.65 7.45
C PRO A 15 9.20 -1.16 8.80
N ASP A 16 9.25 -0.34 9.84
CA ASP A 16 8.83 -0.69 11.20
C ASP A 16 7.49 -0.03 11.62
N SER A 17 6.79 0.58 10.66
CA SER A 17 5.50 1.21 10.93
C SER A 17 4.43 0.18 11.30
N ASP A 18 3.46 0.59 12.11
CA ASP A 18 2.31 -0.25 12.47
C ASP A 18 1.50 -0.67 11.25
N ALA A 19 1.53 0.15 10.18
CA ALA A 19 0.93 -0.19 8.89
C ALA A 19 1.60 -1.41 8.23
N VAL A 20 2.94 -1.50 8.26
CA VAL A 20 3.66 -2.66 7.69
C VAL A 20 3.33 -3.93 8.45
N LYS A 21 3.29 -3.87 9.79
CA LYS A 21 2.92 -5.04 10.63
C LYS A 21 1.50 -5.51 10.32
N LEU A 22 0.55 -4.59 10.21
CA LEU A 22 -0.83 -4.89 9.88
C LEU A 22 -0.96 -5.54 8.49
N LEU A 23 -0.18 -5.07 7.50
CA LEU A 23 -0.15 -5.66 6.17
C LEU A 23 0.43 -7.08 6.20
N GLN A 24 1.52 -7.30 6.92
CA GLN A 24 2.14 -8.63 7.07
C GLN A 24 1.20 -9.65 7.74
N GLU A 25 0.48 -9.24 8.79
CA GLU A 25 -0.52 -10.09 9.45
C GLU A 25 -1.69 -10.44 8.53
N ALA A 26 -2.15 -9.47 7.75
CA ALA A 26 -3.21 -9.68 6.76
C ALA A 26 -2.75 -10.62 5.63
N GLU A 27 -1.53 -10.45 5.12
CA GLU A 27 -0.93 -11.35 4.13
C GLU A 27 -0.86 -12.79 4.64
N ALA A 28 -0.37 -12.99 5.88
CA ALA A 28 -0.30 -14.31 6.49
C ALA A 28 -1.68 -14.95 6.63
N THR A 29 -2.67 -14.19 7.11
CA THR A 29 -4.04 -14.68 7.30
C THR A 29 -4.68 -15.10 5.98
N ILE A 30 -4.53 -14.28 4.93
CA ILE A 30 -5.09 -14.58 3.60
C ILE A 30 -4.35 -15.77 2.99
N ALA A 31 -3.03 -15.87 3.19
CA ALA A 31 -2.26 -17.01 2.71
C ALA A 31 -2.70 -18.32 3.36
N GLU A 32 -2.97 -18.32 4.67
CA GLU A 32 -3.53 -19.46 5.39
C GLU A 32 -4.92 -19.85 4.87
N LEU A 33 -5.79 -18.87 4.63
CA LEU A 33 -7.17 -19.11 4.15
C LEU A 33 -7.22 -19.63 2.71
N THR A 34 -6.29 -19.19 1.87
CA THR A 34 -6.34 -19.47 0.42
C THR A 34 -5.33 -20.53 -0.03
N GLY A 35 -4.35 -20.87 0.82
CA GLY A 35 -3.23 -21.74 0.48
C GLY A 35 -2.29 -21.15 -0.58
N ARG A 36 -2.28 -19.82 -0.74
CA ARG A 36 -1.50 -19.11 -1.75
C ARG A 36 -0.76 -17.96 -1.12
N GLU A 37 0.50 -17.75 -1.51
CA GLU A 37 1.21 -16.53 -1.14
C GLU A 37 0.51 -15.32 -1.76
N VAL A 38 0.38 -14.27 -0.95
CA VAL A 38 -0.23 -13.00 -1.35
C VAL A 38 0.67 -11.85 -0.90
N THR A 39 0.64 -10.77 -1.65
CA THR A 39 1.34 -9.53 -1.31
C THR A 39 0.35 -8.38 -1.42
N LEU A 40 0.24 -7.59 -0.36
CA LEU A 40 -0.61 -6.41 -0.29
C LEU A 40 0.23 -5.17 -0.61
N ILE A 41 -0.30 -4.31 -1.48
CA ILE A 41 0.36 -3.07 -1.89
C ILE A 41 -0.50 -1.91 -1.38
N ALA A 42 0.10 -1.06 -0.56
CA ALA A 42 -0.54 0.16 -0.10
C ALA A 42 -0.46 1.24 -1.20
N TYR A 43 -1.57 1.94 -1.41
CA TYR A 43 -1.67 3.08 -2.30
C TYR A 43 -2.10 4.32 -1.52
N GLU A 44 -1.48 5.45 -1.82
CA GLU A 44 -1.89 6.76 -1.33
C GLU A 44 -2.37 7.62 -2.49
N ARG A 45 -3.27 8.58 -2.19
CA ARG A 45 -3.78 9.48 -3.22
C ARG A 45 -2.75 10.58 -3.47
N SER A 46 -2.48 10.87 -4.73
CA SER A 46 -1.47 11.88 -5.11
C SER A 46 -1.81 13.29 -4.63
N GLU A 47 -3.08 13.58 -4.30
CA GLU A 47 -3.51 14.85 -3.70
C GLU A 47 -3.02 15.02 -2.25
N ASP A 48 -2.68 13.93 -1.54
CA ASP A 48 -2.20 13.97 -0.15
C ASP A 48 -0.67 14.12 -0.03
N LEU A 49 0.04 14.24 -1.16
CA LEU A 49 1.50 14.39 -1.17
C LEU A 49 1.90 15.86 -0.95
N PRO A 50 2.90 16.13 -0.09
CA PRO A 50 3.51 17.45 -0.05
C PRO A 50 4.08 17.77 -1.44
N PRO A 51 3.99 19.04 -1.90
CA PRO A 51 4.53 19.43 -3.19
C PRO A 51 6.00 19.02 -3.27
N ALA A 52 6.36 18.23 -4.28
CA ALA A 52 7.73 17.86 -4.53
C ALA A 52 8.57 19.14 -4.66
N ASN A 53 9.52 19.36 -3.75
CA ASN A 53 10.40 20.52 -3.79
C ASN A 53 11.14 20.53 -5.15
N PRO A 54 10.96 21.57 -5.99
CA PRO A 54 11.78 21.71 -7.17
C PRO A 54 13.20 22.07 -6.70
N THR A 55 14.15 21.16 -6.91
CA THR A 55 15.59 21.42 -6.75
C THR A 55 16.12 22.10 -8.00
#